data_AF-A0A1G6C1K4-F1
#
_entry.id   AF-A0A1G6C1K4-F1
#
_cell.length_a   1.000
_cell.length_b   1.000
_cell.length_c   1.000
_cell.angle_alpha   90.00
_cell.angle_beta   90.00
_cell.angle_gamma   90.00
#
_symmetry.space_group_name_H-M   'P 1'
#
loop_
_entity.id
_entity.type
_entity.pdbx_description
1 polymer ?
#
loop_
_entity_poly.entity_id
_entity_poly.type
_entity_poly.pdbx_seq_one_letter_code
_entity_poly.pdbx_strand_id
1 'polypeptide(L)' 'MTYKIDQFVRKISSPITVLVGDKILEFENGETLAGYVFDRKYSVAVLRAEGSAVVITLDENEQVNDTNWIGEEQQTFF' A
#
# COMPACT_ATOMS: atom_id res chain seq x y z
N MET A 1 18.25 0.92 -4.57
CA MET A 1 17.48 0.21 -3.52
C MET A 1 16.21 -0.28 -4.18
N THR A 2 15.84 -1.55 -4.02
CA THR A 2 14.61 -2.11 -4.62
C THR A 2 13.50 -2.12 -3.58
N TYR A 3 12.47 -1.30 -3.78
CA TYR A 3 11.35 -1.21 -2.85
C TYR A 3 10.26 -2.19 -3.27
N LYS A 4 9.86 -3.04 -2.33
CA LYS A 4 8.77 -4.00 -2.51
C LYS A 4 7.68 -3.69 -1.49
N ILE A 5 6.44 -3.92 -1.88
CA ILE A 5 5.31 -3.81 -0.96
C ILE A 5 5.20 -5.07 -0.09
N ASP A 6 4.32 -4.99 0.90
CA ASP A 6 4.13 -6.03 1.89
C ASP A 6 3.78 -7.39 1.24
N GLN A 7 4.38 -8.46 1.75
CA GLN A 7 4.26 -9.80 1.17
C GLN A 7 2.88 -10.44 1.41
N PHE A 8 2.01 -9.84 2.24
CA PHE A 8 0.65 -10.33 2.41
C PHE A 8 -0.14 -10.36 1.09
N VAL A 9 0.19 -9.47 0.15
CA VAL A 9 -0.48 -9.41 -1.16
C VAL A 9 -0.30 -10.69 -1.96
N ARG A 10 0.76 -11.49 -1.72
CA ARG A 10 0.97 -12.80 -2.38
C ARG A 10 -0.18 -13.77 -2.21
N LYS A 11 -0.96 -13.63 -1.14
CA LYS A 11 -2.08 -14.53 -0.84
C LYS A 11 -3.35 -14.20 -1.66
N ILE A 12 -3.33 -13.11 -2.42
CA ILE A 12 -4.46 -12.66 -3.21
C ILE A 12 -4.41 -13.35 -4.58
N SER A 13 -5.34 -14.27 -4.81
CA SER A 13 -5.49 -14.95 -6.10
C SER A 13 -6.38 -14.19 -7.09
N SER A 14 -7.09 -13.17 -6.63
CA SER A 14 -7.90 -12.29 -7.47
C SER A 14 -7.03 -11.28 -8.24
N PRO A 15 -7.52 -10.77 -9.39
CA PRO A 15 -6.89 -9.65 -10.07
C PRO A 15 -6.81 -8.43 -9.15
N ILE A 16 -5.71 -7.69 -9.25
CA ILE A 16 -5.39 -6.56 -8.38
C ILE A 16 -5.18 -5.32 -9.21
N THR A 17 -5.89 -4.25 -8.86
CA THR A 17 -5.67 -2.92 -9.40
C THR A 17 -4.98 -2.09 -8.33
N VAL A 18 -3.79 -1.59 -8.65
CA VAL A 18 -2.98 -0.78 -7.76
C VAL A 18 -3.01 0.67 -8.21
N LEU A 19 -3.43 1.56 -7.32
CA LEU A 19 -3.49 3.00 -7.53
C LEU A 19 -2.29 3.64 -6.82
N VAL A 20 -1.40 4.29 -7.56
CA VAL A 20 -0.20 4.95 -7.04
C VAL A 20 -0.19 6.40 -7.53
N GLY A 21 -0.66 7.33 -6.70
CA GLY A 21 -0.93 8.70 -7.13
C GLY A 21 -1.88 8.71 -8.34
N ASP A 22 -1.47 9.32 -9.45
CA ASP A 22 -2.23 9.33 -10.71
C ASP A 22 -2.01 8.10 -11.61
N LYS A 23 -1.18 7.12 -11.18
CA LYS A 23 -0.91 5.92 -11.95
C LYS A 23 -1.79 4.76 -11.51
N ILE A 24 -2.31 4.03 -12.49
CA ILE A 24 -3.04 2.78 -12.29
C ILE A 24 -2.18 1.65 -12.85
N LEU A 25 -1.92 0.64 -12.02
CA LEU A 25 -1.17 -0.56 -12.38
C LEU A 25 -2.07 -1.77 -12.16
N GLU A 26 -2.25 -2.58 -13.19
CA GLU A 26 -3.08 -3.79 -13.11
C GLU A 26 -2.19 -5.03 -13.05
N PHE A 27 -2.53 -5.93 -12.13
CA PHE A 27 -1.81 -7.17 -11.88
C PHE A 27 -2.81 -8.32 -11.91
N GLU A 28 -2.44 -9.42 -12.57
CA GLU A 28 -3.29 -10.60 -12.67
C GLU A 28 -3.51 -11.30 -11.31
N ASN A 29 -2.55 -11.14 -10.39
CA ASN A 29 -2.59 -11.73 -9.06
C ASN A 29 -1.60 -11.04 -8.10
N GLY A 30 -1.69 -11.45 -6.84
CA GLY A 30 -0.83 -11.00 -5.75
C GLY A 30 0.63 -11.39 -5.85
N GLU A 31 0.96 -12.48 -6.55
CA GLU A 31 2.34 -12.91 -6.74
C GLU A 31 3.09 -11.96 -7.67
N THR A 32 2.47 -11.57 -8.79
CA THR A 32 3.03 -10.59 -9.73
C THR A 32 3.25 -9.25 -9.05
N LEU A 33 2.29 -8.82 -8.23
CA LEU A 33 2.41 -7.58 -7.45
C LEU A 33 3.54 -7.65 -6.40
N ALA A 34 3.67 -8.76 -5.67
CA ALA A 34 4.72 -8.92 -4.66
C ALA A 34 6.13 -9.03 -5.26
N GLY A 35 6.22 -9.45 -6.53
CA GLY A 35 7.44 -9.47 -7.32
C GLY A 35 7.81 -8.11 -7.92
N TYR A 36 6.84 -7.19 -8.04
CA TYR A 36 7.03 -5.89 -8.64
C TYR A 36 7.97 -5.02 -7.81
N VAL A 37 8.92 -4.37 -8.48
CA VAL A 37 9.87 -3.46 -7.86
C VAL A 37 9.41 -2.05 -8.17
N PHE A 38 9.15 -1.30 -7.10
CA PHE A 38 8.80 0.11 -7.21
C PHE A 38 10.05 0.99 -7.18
N ASP A 39 10.02 2.09 -7.93
CA ASP A 39 11.09 3.10 -7.95
C ASP A 39 11.26 3.82 -6.61
N ARG A 40 10.18 3.89 -5.82
CA ARG A 40 10.13 4.59 -4.54
C ARG A 40 9.55 3.71 -3.44
N LYS A 41 9.75 4.12 -2.20
CA LYS A 41 9.16 3.46 -1.04
C LYS A 41 7.68 3.81 -0.98
N TYR A 42 6.83 2.88 -1.38
CA TYR A 42 5.39 3.00 -1.22
C TYR A 42 4.90 2.15 -0.05
N SER A 43 3.78 2.55 0.56
CA SER A 43 3.08 1.79 1.60
C SER A 43 1.61 1.66 1.23
N VAL A 44 0.99 0.54 1.62
CA VAL A 44 -0.44 0.32 1.38
C VAL A 44 -1.22 1.26 2.29
N ALA A 45 -1.90 2.24 1.68
CA ALA A 45 -2.76 3.17 2.40
C ALA A 45 -4.18 2.61 2.52
N VAL A 46 -4.69 2.03 1.43
CA VAL A 46 -6.05 1.52 1.36
C VAL A 46 -6.04 0.18 0.64
N LEU A 47 -6.81 -0.77 1.16
CA LEU A 47 -7.10 -2.04 0.51
C LEU A 47 -8.60 -2.27 0.52
N ARG A 48 -9.19 -2.46 -0.65
CA ARG A 48 -10.63 -2.68 -0.84
C ARG A 48 -10.84 -3.81 -1.82
N ALA A 49 -11.92 -4.56 -1.64
CA ALA A 49 -12.40 -5.50 -2.64
C ALA A 49 -13.57 -4.85 -3.39
N GLU A 50 -13.46 -4.74 -4.72
CA GLU A 50 -14.56 -4.31 -5.59
C GLU A 50 -14.95 -5.46 -6.50
N GLY A 51 -16.07 -6.10 -6.19
CA GLY A 51 -16.59 -7.24 -6.93
C GLY A 51 -15.60 -8.41 -6.90
N SER A 52 -15.04 -8.75 -8.06
CA SER A 52 -14.07 -9.85 -8.21
C SER A 52 -12.61 -9.40 -8.18
N ALA A 53 -12.35 -8.09 -8.09
CA ALA A 53 -11.00 -7.53 -8.08
C ALA A 53 -10.66 -6.89 -6.72
N VAL A 54 -9.37 -6.86 -6.39
CA VAL A 54 -8.86 -6.14 -5.21
C VAL A 54 -8.25 -4.83 -5.68
N VAL A 55 -8.69 -3.72 -5.10
CA VAL A 55 -8.14 -2.39 -5.34
C VAL A 55 -7.23 -2.03 -4.17
N ILE A 56 -5.97 -1.73 -4.46
CA ILE A 56 -4.95 -1.35 -3.48
C ILE A 56 -4.48 0.06 -3.82
N THR A 57 -4.62 1.00 -2.89
CA THR A 57 -4.01 2.32 -3.02
C THR A 57 -2.70 2.33 -2.28
N LEU A 58 -1.64 2.73 -2.98
CA LEU A 58 -0.32 2.94 -2.43
C LEU A 58 -0.05 4.44 -2.31
N ASP A 59 0.44 4.83 -1.14
CA ASP A 59 0.98 6.17 -0.91
C ASP A 59 2.49 6.12 -0.84
N GLU A 60 3.14 7.18 -1.34
CA GLU A 60 4.58 7.35 -1.20
C GLU A 60 4.89 7.57 0.28
N ASN A 61 5.60 6.62 0.88
CA ASN A 61 6.05 6.74 2.25
C ASN A 61 7.43 7.38 2.22
N GLU A 62 7.45 8.71 2.14
CA GLU A 62 8.68 9.49 2.15
C GLU A 62 9.45 9.36 3.47
N GLN A 63 8.83 8.86 4.55
CA GLN A 63 9.35 8.81 5.93
C GLN A 63 10.66 9.58 6.15
N VAL A 64 10.57 10.90 5.96
CA VAL A 64 11.22 11.86 6.83
C VAL A 64 10.56 11.58 8.17
N ASN A 65 11.24 10.80 9.00
CA ASN A 65 10.74 10.50 10.32
C ASN A 65 10.72 11.80 11.14
N ASP A 66 9.56 12.45 11.20
CA ASP A 66 9.01 12.89 12.48
C ASP A 66 8.17 11.71 12.98
N THR A 67 8.84 10.78 13.67
CA THR A 67 8.22 9.65 14.35
C THR A 67 7.40 10.18 15.51
N ASN A 68 6.15 10.60 15.29
CA ASN A 68 5.15 10.61 16.35
C ASN A 68 4.42 9.26 16.36
N TRP A 69 5.17 8.24 16.78
CA TRP A 69 4.62 6.98 17.26
C TRP A 69 4.78 6.95 18.78
N ILE A 70 3.95 7.72 19.48
CA ILE A 70 3.52 7.37 20.84
C ILE A 70 2.02 7.62 20.87
N GLY A 71 1.27 6.54 21.07
CA GLY A 71 -0.16 6.60 21.30
C GLY A 71 -0.44 7.23 22.65
N GLU A 72 -0.83 8.49 22.65
CA GLU A 72 -1.57 9.11 23.75
C GLU A 72 -2.72 9.91 23.15
N GLU A 73 -3.94 9.59 23.60
CA GLU A 73 -5.16 10.35 23.31
C GLU A 73 -4.91 11.83 23.61
N GLN A 74 -5.19 12.70 22.63
CA GLN A 74 -5.31 14.13 22.91
C GLN A 74 -6.55 14.36 23.78
N GLN A 75 -6.40 14.22 25.10
CA GLN A 75 -7.36 14.79 26.04
C GLN A 75 -7.19 16.31 26.00
N THR A 76 -8.08 16.96 25.25
CA THR A 76 -8.26 18.41 25.31
C THR A 76 -9.08 18.71 26.56
N PHE A 77 -8.46 19.29 27.59
CA PHE A 77 -9.20 19.97 28.64
C PHE A 77 -9.07 21.48 28.42
N PHE A 78 -10.21 22.13 28.23
CA PHE A 78 -10.37 23.59 28.22
C PHE A 78 -10.35 24.14 29.64
#